data_AF-A0A1Q2U0Z4-F1
#
_entry.id   AF-A0A1Q2U0Z4-F1
#
_cell.length_a   1.000
_cell.length_b   1.000
_cell.length_c   1.000
_cell.angle_alpha   90.00
_cell.angle_beta   90.00
_cell.angle_gamma   90.00
#
_symmetry.space_group_name_H-M   'P 1'
#
loop_
_entity.id
_entity.type
_entity.pdbx_description
1 polymer ?
#
loop_
_entity_poly.entity_id
_entity_poly.type
_entity_poly.pdbx_seq_one_letter_code
_entity_poly.pdbx_strand_id
1 'polypeptide(L)'
;MAQIKLMHAKLHHVRVTQAELDYVGSITIDQALIEKVGILPLEEVNIWNLENGNRLTTYVLPGARDSGVVCLNGAAAHLCTPGDRLIVAAYELRDRTDVLERGHTAKVILADEHNHCQTFFEQRLDPQGKLGANLQVTDQASVLVDASMLMPL
;
A
#
# COMPACT_ATOMS: atom_id res chain seq x y z
N MET A 1 21.29 -8.49 -17.72
CA MET A 1 20.08 -7.65 -17.82
C MET A 1 19.95 -6.86 -16.53
N ALA A 2 19.41 -5.63 -16.56
CA ALA A 2 19.42 -4.73 -15.39
C ALA A 2 18.15 -4.92 -14.54
N GLN A 3 18.30 -5.19 -13.25
CA GLN A 3 17.16 -5.30 -12.33
C GLN A 3 16.76 -3.93 -11.76
N ILE A 4 15.46 -3.71 -11.60
CA ILE A 4 14.87 -2.52 -10.97
C ILE A 4 13.84 -2.92 -9.91
N LYS A 5 13.69 -2.12 -8.85
CA LYS A 5 12.66 -2.30 -7.82
C LYS A 5 11.43 -1.45 -8.19
N LEU A 6 10.28 -2.09 -8.40
CA LEU A 6 9.02 -1.44 -8.77
C LEU A 6 7.95 -1.72 -7.73
N MET A 7 7.15 -0.70 -7.39
CA MET A 7 6.03 -0.88 -6.46
C MET A 7 4.97 -1.75 -7.13
N HIS A 8 4.50 -2.82 -6.48
CA HIS A 8 3.40 -3.64 -7.00
C HIS A 8 2.11 -3.50 -6.18
N ALA A 9 2.23 -3.07 -4.92
CA ALA A 9 1.09 -2.89 -4.04
C ALA A 9 1.24 -1.68 -3.12
N LYS A 10 0.12 -1.02 -2.80
CA LYS A 10 0.06 0.08 -1.84
C LYS A 10 -1.27 0.14 -1.10
N LEU A 11 -1.22 0.22 0.22
CA LEU A 11 -2.33 0.62 1.07
C LEU A 11 -2.14 2.09 1.42
N HIS A 12 -3.06 2.96 1.00
CA HIS A 12 -2.98 4.39 1.25
C HIS A 12 -3.99 4.80 2.32
N HIS A 13 -3.56 5.62 3.29
CA HIS A 13 -4.39 6.17 4.38
C HIS A 13 -4.92 5.14 5.38
N VAL A 14 -4.34 3.94 5.47
CA VAL A 14 -4.68 3.00 6.55
C VAL A 14 -4.28 3.58 7.90
N ARG A 15 -5.12 3.44 8.92
CA ARG A 15 -4.95 4.06 10.23
C ARG A 15 -4.47 3.03 11.25
N VAL A 16 -3.45 3.38 12.02
CA VAL A 16 -2.96 2.54 13.12
C VAL A 16 -4.09 2.32 14.12
N THR A 17 -4.47 1.07 14.32
CA THR A 17 -5.46 0.69 15.34
C THR A 17 -4.80 0.45 16.69
N GLN A 18 -3.57 -0.08 16.68
CA GLN A 18 -2.84 -0.52 17.87
C GLN A 18 -1.32 -0.38 17.65
N ALA A 19 -0.56 -0.23 18.73
CA ALA A 19 0.90 -0.23 18.71
C ALA A 19 1.42 -1.05 19.90
N GLU A 20 2.06 -2.18 19.63
CA GLU A 20 2.41 -3.21 20.63
C GLU A 20 3.92 -3.39 20.74
N LEU A 21 4.53 -2.77 21.76
CA LEU A 21 5.99 -2.72 21.91
C LEU A 21 6.62 -4.09 22.21
N ASP A 22 5.95 -4.94 22.99
CA ASP A 22 6.51 -6.21 23.46
C ASP A 22 6.35 -7.36 22.45
N TYR A 23 5.81 -7.09 21.25
CA TYR A 23 5.61 -8.08 20.20
C TYR A 23 6.75 -8.10 19.17
N VAL A 24 6.89 -9.20 18.44
CA VAL A 24 7.96 -9.35 17.42
C VAL A 24 7.75 -8.35 16.28
N GLY A 25 8.78 -7.55 16.00
CA GLY A 25 8.74 -6.42 15.06
C GLY A 25 8.19 -6.78 13.69
N SER A 26 7.00 -6.25 13.36
CA SER A 26 6.21 -6.52 12.16
C SER A 26 5.09 -5.49 12.03
N ILE A 27 4.31 -5.55 10.96
CA ILE A 27 3.00 -4.91 10.88
C ILE A 27 1.91 -5.98 10.70
N THR A 28 0.94 -6.02 11.61
CA THR A 28 -0.26 -6.83 11.43
C THR A 28 -1.29 -6.00 10.65
N ILE A 29 -1.79 -6.52 9.53
CA ILE A 29 -2.78 -5.82 8.68
C ILE A 29 -3.96 -6.75 8.42
N ASP A 30 -5.17 -6.22 8.43
CA ASP A 30 -6.38 -6.91 7.97
C ASP A 30 -6.12 -7.70 6.68
N GLN A 31 -6.40 -9.01 6.75
CA GLN A 31 -6.18 -9.95 5.68
C GLN A 31 -6.91 -9.54 4.38
N ALA A 32 -8.10 -8.96 4.47
CA ALA A 32 -8.86 -8.51 3.30
C ALA A 32 -8.12 -7.40 2.53
N LEU A 33 -7.46 -6.48 3.22
CA LEU A 33 -6.73 -5.37 2.58
C LEU A 33 -5.50 -5.85 1.83
N ILE A 34 -4.68 -6.70 2.47
CA ILE A 34 -3.43 -7.19 1.88
C ILE A 34 -3.70 -8.11 0.69
N GLU A 35 -4.73 -8.97 0.76
CA GLU A 35 -5.14 -9.81 -0.37
C GLU A 35 -5.64 -8.97 -1.56
N LYS A 36 -6.36 -7.88 -1.29
CA LYS A 36 -6.93 -7.01 -2.33
C LYS A 36 -5.85 -6.36 -3.21
N VAL A 37 -4.70 -6.05 -2.63
CA VAL A 37 -3.55 -5.49 -3.37
C VAL A 37 -2.46 -6.53 -3.69
N GLY A 38 -2.56 -7.75 -3.16
CA GLY A 38 -1.63 -8.84 -3.42
C GLY A 38 -0.35 -8.81 -2.57
N ILE A 39 -0.39 -8.21 -1.38
CA ILE A 39 0.71 -8.29 -0.41
C ILE A 39 0.64 -9.64 0.32
N LEU A 40 1.76 -10.36 0.37
CA LEU A 40 1.85 -11.68 0.99
C LEU A 40 2.22 -11.58 2.48
N PRO A 41 1.76 -12.51 3.32
CA PRO A 41 2.36 -12.72 4.63
C PRO A 41 3.88 -12.91 4.53
N LEU A 42 4.63 -12.30 5.45
CA LEU A 42 6.09 -12.26 5.49
C LEU A 42 6.75 -11.45 4.36
N GLU A 43 5.98 -10.76 3.52
CA GLU A 43 6.54 -9.85 2.51
C GLU A 43 7.08 -8.57 3.15
N GLU A 44 8.24 -8.11 2.68
CA GLU A 44 8.82 -6.82 3.07
C GLU A 44 7.93 -5.67 2.58
N VAL A 45 7.61 -4.75 3.48
CA VAL A 45 6.88 -3.52 3.19
C VAL A 45 7.61 -2.31 3.75
N ASN A 46 7.49 -1.21 3.01
CA ASN A 46 7.86 0.11 3.49
C ASN A 46 6.62 0.78 4.11
N ILE A 47 6.80 1.36 5.29
CA ILE A 47 5.75 2.08 6.03
C ILE A 47 6.15 3.54 6.14
N TRP A 48 5.27 4.44 5.71
CA TRP A 48 5.44 5.88 5.80
C TRP A 48 4.29 6.48 6.61
N ASN A 49 4.61 7.08 7.75
CA ASN A 49 3.65 7.71 8.63
C ASN A 49 3.41 9.16 8.18
N LEU A 50 2.14 9.54 7.97
CA LEU A 50 1.77 10.84 7.43
C LEU A 50 1.74 11.94 8.48
N GLU A 51 1.53 11.60 9.75
CA GLU A 51 1.41 12.55 10.86
C GLU A 51 2.78 12.99 11.36
N ASN A 52 3.77 12.09 11.41
CA ASN A 52 5.08 12.39 11.97
C ASN A 52 6.25 12.26 10.98
N GLY A 53 5.99 11.79 9.75
CA GLY A 53 7.00 11.66 8.70
C GLY A 53 7.96 10.48 8.88
N ASN A 54 7.80 9.64 9.90
CA ASN A 54 8.63 8.46 10.12
C ASN A 54 8.51 7.49 8.93
N ARG A 55 9.65 6.87 8.59
CA ARG A 55 9.76 5.90 7.51
C ARG A 55 10.49 4.68 8.03
N LEU A 56 9.88 3.51 7.91
CA LEU A 56 10.52 2.26 8.29
C LEU A 56 10.26 1.17 7.24
N THR A 57 10.97 0.05 7.41
CA THR A 57 10.80 -1.17 6.62
C THR A 57 10.62 -2.33 7.59
N THR A 58 9.65 -3.19 7.31
CA THR A 58 9.35 -4.38 8.12
C THR A 58 8.64 -5.41 7.24
N TYR A 59 8.04 -6.45 7.82
CA TYR A 59 7.25 -7.44 7.11
C TYR A 59 5.82 -7.55 7.63
N VAL A 60 4.94 -8.09 6.79
CA VAL A 60 3.49 -8.19 7.09
C VAL A 60 3.15 -9.48 7.82
N LEU A 61 2.27 -9.38 8.83
CA LEU A 61 1.51 -10.48 9.39
C LEU A 61 0.02 -10.30 9.05
N PRO A 62 -0.70 -11.39 8.70
CA PRO A 62 -2.14 -11.30 8.46
C PRO A 62 -2.88 -11.16 9.79
N GLY A 63 -3.69 -10.10 9.89
CA GLY A 63 -4.66 -9.90 10.95
C GLY A 63 -5.97 -10.62 10.67
N ALA A 64 -6.94 -10.49 11.59
CA ALA A 64 -8.28 -10.99 11.36
C ALA A 64 -8.89 -10.32 10.12
N ARG A 65 -9.57 -11.13 9.28
CA ARG A 65 -10.25 -10.63 8.08
C ARG A 65 -11.38 -9.67 8.44
N ASP A 66 -11.48 -8.59 7.68
CA ASP A 66 -12.52 -7.55 7.78
C ASP A 66 -12.58 -6.90 9.17
N SER A 67 -11.49 -6.94 9.93
CA SER A 67 -11.39 -6.35 11.27
C SER A 67 -10.87 -4.91 11.25
N GLY A 68 -10.38 -4.43 10.10
CA GLY A 68 -9.72 -3.13 9.97
C GLY A 68 -8.41 -3.01 10.75
N VAL A 69 -7.82 -4.11 11.22
CA VAL A 69 -6.63 -4.05 12.08
C VAL A 69 -5.42 -3.53 11.31
N VAL A 70 -4.69 -2.61 11.92
CA VAL A 70 -3.38 -2.12 11.48
C VAL A 70 -2.55 -1.91 12.74
N CYS A 71 -1.72 -2.88 13.08
CA CYS A 71 -0.95 -2.87 14.32
C CYS A 71 0.54 -2.87 14.02
N LEU A 72 1.28 -1.85 14.49
CA LEU A 72 2.74 -1.88 14.46
C LEU A 72 3.25 -2.56 15.72
N ASN A 73 4.10 -3.57 15.53
CA ASN A 73 4.64 -4.38 16.59
C ASN A 73 6.13 -4.05 16.86
N GLY A 74 6.59 -4.31 18.08
CA GLY A 74 8.01 -4.23 18.44
C GLY A 74 8.55 -2.81 18.38
N ALA A 75 9.80 -2.70 17.92
CA ALA A 75 10.47 -1.39 17.76
C ALA A 75 9.69 -0.40 16.86
N ALA A 76 8.84 -0.90 15.96
CA ALA A 76 8.00 -0.06 15.10
C ALA A 76 6.90 0.67 15.88
N ALA A 77 6.48 0.16 17.05
CA ALA A 77 5.49 0.79 17.91
C ALA A 77 5.94 2.18 18.42
N HIS A 78 7.25 2.44 18.51
CA HIS A 78 7.78 3.76 18.86
C HIS A 78 7.60 4.82 17.76
N LEU A 79 7.32 4.41 16.53
CA LEU A 79 7.30 5.27 15.35
C LEU A 79 5.88 5.67 14.92
N CYS A 80 4.87 5.23 15.66
CA CYS A 80 3.46 5.52 15.40
C CYS A 80 2.64 5.62 16.68
N THR A 81 1.49 6.28 16.57
CA THR A 81 0.45 6.31 17.62
C THR A 81 -0.86 5.78 17.02
N PRO A 82 -1.72 5.07 17.79
CA PRO A 82 -3.08 4.77 17.34
C PRO A 82 -3.78 6.03 16.82
N GLY A 83 -4.36 5.93 15.62
CA GLY A 83 -4.97 7.04 14.88
C GLY A 83 -4.12 7.61 13.73
N ASP A 84 -2.79 7.41 13.76
CA ASP A 84 -1.89 7.84 12.68
C ASP A 84 -2.26 7.16 11.36
N ARG A 85 -2.24 7.90 10.26
CA ARG A 85 -2.39 7.42 8.89
C ARG A 85 -1.04 6.99 8.34
N LEU A 86 -1.03 5.79 7.79
CA LEU A 86 0.11 5.16 7.15
C LEU A 86 -0.11 5.02 5.65
N ILE A 87 1.02 5.02 4.95
CA ILE A 87 1.17 4.41 3.64
C ILE A 87 1.98 3.13 3.83
N VAL A 88 1.45 2.00 3.38
CA VAL A 88 2.17 0.72 3.33
C VAL A 88 2.39 0.37 1.87
N ALA A 89 3.64 0.18 1.45
CA ALA A 89 3.98 -0.13 0.05
C ALA A 89 4.87 -1.36 -0.04
N ALA A 90 4.56 -2.25 -0.98
CA ALA A 90 5.35 -3.42 -1.33
C ALA A 90 5.92 -3.29 -2.74
N TYR A 91 7.07 -3.91 -2.96
CA TYR A 91 7.86 -3.78 -4.17
C TYR A 91 8.39 -5.13 -4.63
N GLU A 92 8.50 -5.29 -5.94
CA GLU A 92 9.11 -6.47 -6.55
C GLU A 92 10.33 -6.07 -7.40
N LEU A 93 11.27 -7.00 -7.54
CA LEU A 93 12.39 -6.88 -8.45
C LEU A 93 11.97 -7.37 -9.83
N ARG A 94 12.16 -6.52 -10.84
CA ARG A 94 11.82 -6.81 -12.24
C ARG A 94 13.01 -6.61 -13.14
N ASP A 95 13.04 -7.36 -14.22
CA ASP A 95 13.95 -7.06 -15.32
C ASP A 95 13.51 -5.78 -16.03
N ARG A 96 14.44 -4.85 -16.22
CA ARG A 96 14.14 -3.56 -16.84
C ARG A 96 13.69 -3.70 -18.28
N THR A 97 14.26 -4.63 -19.04
CA THR A 97 13.89 -4.85 -20.44
C THR A 97 12.48 -5.44 -20.51
N ASP A 98 12.16 -6.43 -19.67
CA ASP A 98 10.80 -6.99 -19.56
C ASP A 98 9.75 -5.91 -19.25
N VAL A 99 10.05 -5.01 -18.30
CA VAL A 99 9.16 -3.89 -17.94
C VAL A 99 8.98 -2.91 -19.10
N LEU A 100 10.04 -2.61 -19.85
CA LEU A 100 9.94 -1.72 -21.02
C LEU A 100 9.17 -2.35 -22.19
N GLU A 101 9.11 -3.67 -22.26
CA GLU A 101 8.40 -4.40 -23.33
C GLU A 101 6.95 -4.73 -22.97
N ARG A 102 6.69 -5.06 -21.71
CA ARG A 102 5.39 -5.56 -21.22
C ARG A 102 4.66 -4.62 -20.27
N GLY A 103 5.37 -3.63 -19.74
CA GLY A 103 4.83 -2.71 -18.75
C GLY A 103 4.88 -3.27 -17.34
N HIS A 104 4.16 -2.59 -16.45
CA HIS A 104 4.04 -2.96 -15.03
C HIS A 104 2.71 -2.46 -14.47
N THR A 105 2.15 -3.13 -13.48
CA THR A 105 0.90 -2.69 -12.83
C THR A 105 1.05 -2.79 -11.32
N ALA A 106 0.74 -1.69 -10.62
CA ALA A 106 0.66 -1.64 -9.17
C ALA A 106 -0.78 -1.50 -8.71
N LYS A 107 -1.20 -2.30 -7.73
CA LYS A 107 -2.54 -2.25 -7.14
C LYS A 107 -2.54 -1.34 -5.91
N VAL A 108 -3.52 -0.46 -5.83
CA VAL A 108 -3.60 0.52 -4.75
C VAL A 108 -5.00 0.54 -4.18
N ILE A 109 -5.09 0.63 -2.86
CA ILE A 109 -6.33 1.05 -2.20
C ILE A 109 -6.17 2.41 -1.53
N LEU A 110 -7.26 3.16 -1.46
CA LEU A 110 -7.48 4.22 -0.50
C LEU A 110 -8.39 3.66 0.60
N ALA A 111 -7.91 3.68 1.85
CA ALA A 111 -8.68 3.25 3.00
C ALA A 111 -9.60 4.36 3.51
N ASP A 112 -10.77 3.99 4.02
CA ASP A 112 -11.65 4.89 4.79
C ASP A 112 -11.19 5.03 6.25
N GLU A 113 -11.99 5.70 7.08
CA GLU A 113 -11.70 5.92 8.50
C GLU A 113 -11.72 4.65 9.36
N HIS A 114 -12.30 3.57 8.85
CA HIS A 114 -12.42 2.28 9.53
C HIS A 114 -11.49 1.21 8.94
N ASN A 115 -10.53 1.61 8.09
CA ASN A 115 -9.63 0.72 7.37
C ASN A 115 -10.35 -0.26 6.44
N HIS A 116 -11.47 0.13 5.82
CA HIS A 116 -12.02 -0.58 4.68
C HIS A 116 -11.55 0.05 3.38
N CYS A 117 -11.55 -0.75 2.30
CA CYS A 117 -11.24 -0.25 0.97
C CYS A 117 -12.37 0.69 0.47
N GLN A 118 -12.16 2.00 0.59
CA GLN A 118 -13.04 3.00 -0.02
C GLN A 118 -12.91 2.99 -1.54
N THR A 119 -11.67 2.96 -2.00
CA THR A 119 -11.34 3.06 -3.43
C THR A 119 -10.27 2.04 -3.79
N PHE A 120 -10.44 1.35 -4.91
CA PHE A 120 -9.40 0.52 -5.51
C PHE A 120 -9.05 1.03 -6.90
N PHE A 121 -7.76 1.08 -7.20
CA PHE A 121 -7.26 1.48 -8.50
C PHE A 121 -5.93 0.84 -8.84
N GLU A 122 -5.64 0.80 -10.14
CA GLU A 122 -4.36 0.34 -10.66
C GLU A 122 -3.54 1.52 -11.17
N GLN A 123 -2.23 1.49 -10.92
CA GLN A 123 -1.25 2.37 -11.55
C GLN A 123 -0.46 1.56 -12.56
N ARG A 124 -0.66 1.85 -13.86
CA ARG A 124 -0.07 1.06 -14.94
C ARG A 124 1.02 1.84 -15.67
N LEU A 125 2.20 1.23 -15.76
CA LEU A 125 3.23 1.62 -16.69
C LEU A 125 2.94 0.92 -18.02
N ASP A 126 2.50 1.68 -19.01
CA ASP A 126 2.28 1.19 -20.37
C ASP A 126 3.55 1.47 -21.21
N PRO A 127 4.18 0.44 -21.80
CA PRO A 127 5.32 0.57 -22.71
C PRO A 127 5.12 1.54 -23.86
N GLN A 128 3.88 1.68 -24.32
CA GLN A 128 3.49 2.47 -25.49
C GLN A 128 2.76 3.76 -25.09
N GLY A 129 2.41 3.90 -23.80
CA GLY A 129 1.59 4.98 -23.27
C GLY A 129 2.39 6.12 -22.65
N LYS A 130 1.72 7.26 -22.41
CA LYS A 130 2.27 8.36 -21.61
C LYS A 130 2.23 8.01 -20.12
N LEU A 131 3.35 8.24 -19.42
CA LEU A 131 3.40 8.28 -17.95
C LEU A 131 2.31 9.25 -17.46
N GLY A 132 1.29 8.75 -16.76
CA GLY A 132 0.21 9.57 -16.17
C GLY A 132 -1.21 9.39 -16.72
N ALA A 133 -1.43 8.61 -17.79
CA ALA A 133 -2.77 8.39 -18.36
C ALA A 133 -3.56 7.20 -17.76
N ASN A 134 -3.00 6.50 -16.77
CA ASN A 134 -3.46 5.17 -16.34
C ASN A 134 -3.91 5.09 -14.89
N LEU A 135 -4.34 6.19 -14.28
CA LEU A 135 -5.01 6.14 -12.99
C LEU A 135 -6.49 5.83 -13.21
N GLN A 136 -6.87 4.56 -13.12
CA GLN A 136 -8.26 4.15 -13.21
C GLN A 136 -8.80 3.89 -11.80
N VAL A 137 -9.48 4.89 -11.25
CA VAL A 137 -10.26 4.74 -10.03
C VAL A 137 -11.54 3.99 -10.36
N THR A 138 -11.66 2.74 -9.91
CA THR A 138 -12.91 1.99 -9.98
C THR A 138 -13.60 2.04 -8.62
N ASP A 139 -14.58 2.92 -8.51
CA ASP A 139 -15.75 2.73 -7.63
C ASP A 139 -16.64 1.63 -8.25
N GLN A 140 -17.45 0.94 -7.44
CA GLN A 140 -18.54 0.07 -7.88
C GLN A 140 -19.45 0.70 -8.97
N ALA A 141 -19.39 2.03 -9.18
CA ALA A 141 -20.11 2.77 -10.21
C ALA A 141 -19.37 3.06 -11.54
N SER A 142 -18.13 2.60 -11.77
CA SER A 142 -17.44 2.74 -13.07
C SER A 142 -17.30 4.18 -13.62
N VAL A 143 -16.83 5.14 -12.81
CA VAL A 143 -16.53 6.51 -13.30
C VAL A 143 -15.01 6.74 -13.28
N LEU A 144 -14.45 7.07 -14.44
CA LEU A 144 -13.04 7.45 -14.60
C LEU A 144 -12.78 8.78 -13.89
N VAL A 145 -11.92 8.78 -12.87
CA VAL A 145 -11.48 10.00 -12.18
C VAL A 145 -10.03 10.29 -12.56
N ASP A 146 -9.77 11.50 -13.07
CA ASP A 146 -8.44 12.00 -13.40
C ASP A 146 -7.55 12.06 -12.14
N ALA A 147 -6.28 11.68 -12.27
CA ALA A 147 -5.27 11.75 -11.23
C ALA A 147 -5.06 13.16 -10.65
N SER A 148 -5.36 14.20 -11.44
CA SER A 148 -5.36 15.59 -10.97
C SER A 148 -6.40 15.85 -9.86
N MET A 149 -7.44 15.02 -9.73
CA MET A 149 -8.52 15.18 -8.74
C MET A 149 -8.24 14.48 -7.40
N LEU A 150 -7.16 13.69 -7.29
CA LEU A 150 -6.77 13.02 -6.04
C LEU A 150 -5.68 13.76 -5.25
N MET A 151 -5.31 14.97 -5.68
CA MET A 151 -4.47 15.86 -4.88
C MET A 151 -5.38 16.78 -4.03
N PRO A 152 -5.40 16.65 -2.70
CA PRO A 152 -5.91 17.73 -1.88
C PRO A 152 -4.95 18.92 -2.00
N LEU A 153 -5.50 20.12 -2.16
CA LEU A 153 -4.80 21.38 -1.94
C LEU A 153 -4.14 21.40 -0.55
#